data_AF-A0AB74LUN0-F1
#
_entry.id   AF-A0AB74LUN0-F1
#
_cell.length_a   1.000
_cell.length_b   1.000
_cell.length_c   1.000
_cell.angle_alpha   90.00
_cell.angle_beta   90.00
_cell.angle_gamma   90.00
#
_symmetry.space_group_name_H-M   'P 1'
#
loop_
_entity.id
_entity.type
_entity.pdbx_description
1 polymer ?
#
loop_
_entity_poly.entity_id
_entity_poly.type
_entity_poly.pdbx_seq_one_letter_code
_entity_poly.pdbx_strand_id
1 'polypeptide(L)' 'MNEIDEREWAALHRLAKVLDIPIERFFTGPPQPVFAVSADECLRLWSRIKTLEGRLRALQALRVIAATEPT' A
#
# COMPACT_ATOMS: atom_id res chain seq x y z
N MET A 1 12.13 -9.08 19.65
CA MET A 1 10.79 -8.48 19.46
C MET A 1 10.96 -7.03 19.82
N ASN A 2 11.14 -6.17 18.82
CA ASN A 2 11.47 -4.76 19.06
C ASN A 2 10.21 -4.07 19.58
N GLU A 3 10.33 -3.40 20.73
CA GLU A 3 9.27 -2.52 21.24
C GLU A 3 9.04 -1.42 20.19
N ILE A 4 7.87 -1.45 19.55
CA ILE A 4 7.44 -0.37 18.68
C ILE A 4 7.17 0.83 19.60
N ASP A 5 7.90 1.92 19.38
CA ASP A 5 7.70 3.18 20.10
C ASP A 5 6.24 3.64 19.95
N GLU A 6 5.61 4.16 21.01
CA GLU A 6 4.25 4.71 21.00
C GLU A 6 4.02 5.70 19.84
N ARG A 7 5.06 6.44 19.46
CA ARG A 7 5.02 7.38 18.34
C ARG A 7 4.92 6.66 16.98
N GLU A 8 5.63 5.55 16.82
CA GLU A 8 5.57 4.72 15.61
C GLU A 8 4.20 4.01 15.51
N TRP A 9 3.69 3.53 16.64
CA TRP A 9 2.35 2.94 16.73
C TRP A 9 1.25 3.93 16.32
N ALA A 10 1.32 5.17 16.81
CA ALA A 10 0.39 6.24 16.45
C ALA A 10 0.50 6.66 14.96
N ALA A 11 1.68 6.48 14.34
CA ALA A 11 1.86 6.72 12.91
C ALA A 11 1.21 5.60 12.08
N LEU A 12 1.41 4.34 12.46
CA LEU A 12 0.82 3.18 11.80
C LEU A 12 -0.72 3.21 11.87
N HIS A 13 -1.30 3.54 13.02
CA HIS A 13 -2.77 3.73 13.13
C HIS A 13 -3.30 4.82 12.18
N ARG A 14 -2.59 5.93 12.06
CA ARG A 14 -2.99 7.01 11.14
C ARG A 14 -2.93 6.56 9.69
N LEU A 15 -1.87 5.84 9.31
CA LEU A 15 -1.73 5.28 7.97
C LEU A 15 -2.81 4.23 7.68
N ALA A 16 -3.08 3.31 8.61
CA ALA A 16 -4.14 2.31 8.49
C ALA A 16 -5.50 2.97 8.20
N LYS A 17 -5.83 4.03 8.96
CA LYS A 17 -7.06 4.80 8.78
C LYS A 17 -7.14 5.53 7.44
N VAL A 18 -6.02 6.10 6.97
CA VAL A 18 -5.97 6.80 5.67
C VAL A 18 -6.11 5.81 4.50
N LEU A 19 -5.56 4.61 4.66
CA LEU A 19 -5.58 3.55 3.65
C LEU A 19 -6.83 2.67 3.72
N ASP A 20 -7.68 2.87 4.73
CA ASP A 20 -8.88 2.06 5.02
C ASP A 20 -8.59 0.55 5.11
N ILE A 21 -7.50 0.20 5.81
CA ILE A 21 -7.08 -1.18 6.05
C ILE A 21 -6.96 -1.48 7.56
N PRO A 22 -7.15 -2.74 7.99
CA PRO A 22 -6.86 -3.15 9.36
C PRO A 22 -5.38 -2.96 9.70
N ILE A 23 -5.07 -2.48 10.92
CA ILE A 23 -3.68 -2.22 11.32
C ILE A 23 -2.84 -3.51 11.39
N GLU A 24 -3.49 -4.64 11.62
CA GLU A 24 -2.91 -5.97 11.66
C GLU A 24 -2.21 -6.35 10.34
N ARG A 25 -2.60 -5.71 9.22
CA ARG A 25 -1.95 -5.88 7.91
C ARG A 25 -0.50 -5.43 7.90
N PHE A 26 -0.10 -4.49 8.76
CA PHE A 26 1.31 -4.08 8.89
C PHE A 26 2.16 -5.11 9.64
N PHE A 27 1.52 -6.05 10.35
CA PHE A 27 2.19 -7.01 11.23
C PHE A 27 2.04 -8.47 10.78
N THR A 28 1.11 -8.76 9.86
CA THR A 28 1.08 -10.05 9.17
C THR A 28 2.40 -10.24 8.44
N GLY A 29 3.06 -11.39 8.68
CA GLY A 29 4.40 -11.72 8.21
C GLY A 29 4.61 -11.54 6.70
N PRO A 30 5.87 -11.58 6.25
CA PRO A 30 6.27 -11.07 4.95
C PRO A 30 5.32 -11.57 3.85
N PRO A 31 4.87 -10.67 2.94
CA PRO A 31 4.05 -11.09 1.81
C PRO A 31 4.73 -12.30 1.17
N GLN A 32 3.94 -13.32 0.81
CA GLN A 32 4.52 -14.48 0.13
C GLN A 32 5.42 -13.96 -0.99
N PRO A 33 6.63 -14.51 -1.17
CA PRO A 33 7.70 -13.90 -1.98
C PRO A 33 7.27 -13.54 -3.41
N VAL A 34 6.22 -14.20 -3.92
CA VAL A 34 5.57 -13.91 -5.20
C VAL A 34 4.91 -12.52 -5.27
N PHE A 35 4.35 -12.02 -4.15
CA PHE A 35 3.69 -10.71 -4.07
C PHE A 35 4.60 -9.59 -3.56
N ALA A 36 5.70 -9.92 -2.88
CA ALA A 36 6.65 -8.93 -2.36
C ALA A 36 7.34 -8.16 -3.50
N VAL A 37 7.79 -8.88 -4.54
CA VAL A 37 8.45 -8.30 -5.71
C VAL A 37 7.50 -7.43 -6.53
N SER A 38 6.22 -7.80 -6.61
CA SER A 38 5.22 -7.01 -7.34
C SER A 38 4.78 -5.76 -6.57
N ALA A 39 4.67 -5.83 -5.24
CA ALA A 39 4.33 -4.67 -4.41
C ALA A 39 5.44 -3.61 -4.42
N ASP A 40 6.71 -4.01 -4.32
CA ASP A 40 7.85 -3.10 -4.39
C ASP A 40 7.94 -2.41 -5.75
N GLU A 41 7.66 -3.14 -6.83
CA GLU A 41 7.60 -2.54 -8.17
C GLU A 41 6.48 -1.51 -8.29
N CYS A 42 5.29 -1.82 -7.77
CA CYS A 42 4.16 -0.89 -7.74
C CYS A 42 4.49 0.38 -6.95
N LEU A 43 5.12 0.26 -5.78
CA LEU A 43 5.56 1.40 -4.98
C LEU A 43 6.63 2.22 -5.68
N ARG A 44 7.60 1.56 -6.34
CA ARG A 44 8.64 2.22 -7.13
C ARG A 44 8.03 3.03 -8.26
N LEU A 45 7.12 2.45 -9.05
CA LEU A 45 6.42 3.12 -10.14
C LEU A 45 5.57 4.28 -9.62
N TRP A 46 4.81 4.08 -8.54
CA TRP A 46 4.01 5.13 -7.89
C TRP A 46 4.87 6.32 -7.46
N SER A 47 6.05 6.06 -6.88
CA SER A 47 6.97 7.11 -6.44
C SER A 47 7.49 8.00 -7.59
N ARG A 48 7.50 7.50 -8.83
CA ARG A 48 7.92 8.25 -10.02
C ARG A 48 6.85 9.23 -10.51
N ILE A 49 5.60 9.06 -10.09
CA ILE A 49 4.50 9.95 -10.44
C ILE A 49 4.47 11.15 -9.49
N LYS A 50 5.02 12.28 -9.95
CA LYS A 50 5.25 13.48 -9.12
C LYS A 50 4.05 14.43 -9.05
N THR A 51 3.14 14.36 -10.00
CA THR A 51 1.98 15.27 -10.07
C THR A 51 0.74 14.61 -9.49
N LEU A 52 -0.13 15.43 -8.86
CA LEU A 52 -1.43 14.98 -8.38
C LEU A 52 -2.28 14.40 -9.52
N GLU A 53 -2.31 15.09 -10.67
CA GLU A 53 -3.03 14.62 -11.86
C GLU A 53 -2.54 13.25 -12.33
N GLY A 54 -1.21 13.04 -12.38
CA GLY A 54 -0.64 11.75 -12.76
C GLY A 54 -1.08 10.64 -11.80
N ARG A 55 -1.12 10.91 -10.49
CA ARG A 55 -1.56 9.94 -9.48
C ARG A 55 -3.05 9.60 -9.63
N LEU A 56 -3.88 10.59 -9.95
CA LEU A 56 -5.30 10.37 -10.21
C LEU A 56 -5.53 9.49 -11.45
N ARG A 57 -4.79 9.74 -12.55
CA ARG A 57 -4.87 8.90 -13.76
C ARG A 57 -4.41 7.48 -13.50
N ALA A 58 -3.31 7.29 -12.76
CA ALA A 58 -2.83 5.98 -12.37
C ALA A 58 -3.84 5.23 -11.49
N LEU A 59 -4.44 5.91 -10.51
CA LEU A 59 -5.49 5.33 -9.67
C LEU A 59 -6.72 4.91 -10.51
N GLN A 60 -7.12 5.72 -11.48
CA GLN A 60 -8.23 5.37 -12.37
C GLN A 60 -7.92 4.13 -13.21
N ALA A 61 -6.71 4.00 -13.75
CA ALA A 61 -6.28 2.82 -14.49
C ALA A 61 -6.30 1.55 -13.62
N LEU A 62 -5.77 1.63 -12.39
CA LEU A 62 -5.79 0.50 -11.44
C LEU A 62 -7.21 0.06 -11.09
N ARG A 63 -8.15 1.00 -10.93
CA ARG A 63 -9.58 0.69 -10.69
C ARG A 63 -10.22 -0.06 -11.85
N VAL A 64 -9.87 0.29 -13.09
CA VAL A 64 -10.36 -0.42 -14.28
C VAL A 64 -9.83 -1.85 -14.29
N ILE A 65 -8.52 -2.04 -14.05
CA ILE A 65 -7.89 -3.36 -14.02
C ILE A 65 -8.56 -4.24 -12.97
N ALA A 66 -8.70 -3.74 -11.74
CA ALA A 66 -9.33 -4.46 -10.63
C ALA A 66 -10.81 -4.83 -10.91
N ALA A 67 -11.52 -4.03 -11.71
CA ALA A 67 -12.89 -4.32 -12.11
C ALA A 67 -12.99 -5.34 -13.26
N THR A 68 -11.90 -5.55 -14.02
CA THR A 68 -11.85 -6.47 -15.17
C THR A 68 -11.23 -7.83 -14.86
N GLU A 69 -10.56 -7.98 -13.72
CA GLU A 69 -10.00 -9.26 -13.30
C GLU A 69 -11.10 -10.17 -12.71
N PRO A 70 -11.23 -11.43 -13.17
CA PRO A 70 -12.13 -12.39 -12.56
C PRO A 70 -11.57 -12.83 -11.21
N THR A 71 -12.32 -12.53 -10.14
CA THR A 71 -12.10 -13.07 -8.77
C THR A 71 -12.25 -14.59 -8.70
#